data_AF-C3R474-F1
#
_entry.id   AF-C3R474-F1
#
_cell.length_a   1.000
_cell.length_b   1.000
_cell.length_c   1.000
_cell.angle_alpha   90.00
_cell.angle_beta   90.00
_cell.angle_gamma   90.00
#
_symmetry.space_group_name_H-M   'P 1'
#
loop_
_entity.id
_entity.type
_entity.pdbx_description
1 polymer ?
#
loop_
_entity_poly.entity_id
_entity_poly.type
_entity_poly.pdbx_seq_one_letter_code
_entity_poly.pdbx_strand_id
1 'polypeptide(L)'
;MIKQRNITLIVVHCTASRCTSNLTPEALDSMHKRQGFAECGYHYYITKDGTIHHMRDITHVGAHAKGYNTPSIGVAYEGGLDASG
;
A
#
# COMPACT_ATOMS: atom_id res chain seq x y z
N MET A 1 -20.15 -5.09 -17.85
CA MET A 1 -20.17 -3.96 -16.89
C MET A 1 -19.27 -4.31 -15.73
N ILE A 2 -18.25 -3.49 -15.42
CA ILE A 2 -17.37 -3.72 -14.28
C ILE A 2 -18.18 -3.40 -13.01
N LYS A 3 -18.32 -4.37 -12.11
CA LYS A 3 -19.04 -4.20 -10.85
C LYS A 3 -18.19 -3.33 -9.93
N GLN A 4 -18.63 -2.09 -9.67
CA GLN A 4 -17.97 -1.23 -8.70
C GLN A 4 -18.06 -1.82 -7.29
N ARG A 5 -16.95 -1.78 -6.56
CA ARG A 5 -16.89 -2.17 -5.14
C ARG A 5 -17.53 -1.08 -4.29
N ASN A 6 -18.29 -1.47 -3.27
CA ASN A 6 -18.78 -0.52 -2.27
C ASN A 6 -17.63 -0.16 -1.32
N ILE A 7 -17.07 1.03 -1.49
CA ILE A 7 -15.99 1.55 -0.67
C ILE A 7 -16.55 2.57 0.32
N THR A 8 -16.33 2.33 1.61
CA THR A 8 -16.80 3.21 2.69
C THR A 8 -15.66 3.68 3.61
N LEU A 9 -14.43 3.21 3.37
CA LEU A 9 -13.28 3.48 4.22
C LEU A 9 -12.01 3.75 3.39
N ILE A 10 -11.20 4.70 3.85
CA ILE A 10 -9.82 4.87 3.42
C ILE A 10 -8.94 4.53 4.62
N VAL A 11 -7.98 3.61 4.45
CA VAL A 11 -7.04 3.22 5.51
C VAL A 11 -5.66 3.73 5.14
N VAL A 12 -5.11 4.61 5.97
CA VAL A 12 -3.77 5.18 5.80
C VAL A 12 -2.76 4.38 6.61
N HIS A 13 -1.67 3.98 5.97
CA HIS A 13 -0.55 3.24 6.55
C HIS A 13 0.79 3.95 6.28
N CYS A 14 1.83 3.52 6.99
CA CYS A 14 3.22 3.75 6.61
C CYS A 14 3.87 2.40 6.21
N THR A 15 4.95 2.44 5.45
CA THR A 15 5.71 1.22 5.07
C THR A 15 6.66 0.73 6.16
N ALA A 16 6.80 1.48 7.26
CA ALA A 16 7.82 1.27 8.29
C ALA A 16 9.23 1.16 7.69
N SER A 17 9.52 1.93 6.64
CA SER A 17 10.88 2.09 6.13
C SER A 17 11.58 3.22 6.89
N ARG A 18 12.91 3.12 7.05
CA ARG A 18 13.71 4.17 7.68
C ARG A 18 13.74 5.41 6.80
N CYS A 19 13.74 6.58 7.41
CA CYS A 19 13.86 7.86 6.70
C CYS A 19 15.13 7.98 5.84
N THR A 20 16.18 7.24 6.20
CA THR A 20 17.47 7.17 5.50
C THR A 20 17.50 6.22 4.30
N SER A 21 16.44 5.43 4.08
CA SER A 21 16.32 4.51 2.95
C SER A 21 15.30 5.00 1.93
N ASN A 22 15.48 4.61 0.66
CA ASN A 22 14.47 4.79 -0.38
C ASN A 22 13.82 3.45 -0.68
N LEU A 23 12.49 3.37 -0.56
CA LEU A 23 11.72 2.18 -0.89
C LEU A 23 10.93 2.45 -2.19
N THR A 24 11.38 1.88 -3.30
CA THR A 24 10.69 2.04 -4.58
C THR A 24 9.38 1.24 -4.61
N PRO A 25 8.41 1.61 -5.47
CA PRO A 25 7.18 0.85 -5.66
C PRO A 25 7.42 -0.64 -5.99
N GLU A 26 8.40 -0.93 -6.85
CA GLU A 26 8.75 -2.30 -7.28
C GLU A 26 9.35 -3.11 -6.13
N ALA A 27 10.15 -2.45 -5.28
CA ALA A 27 10.70 -3.07 -4.08
C ALA A 27 9.61 -3.39 -3.05
N LEU A 28 8.64 -2.48 -2.86
CA LEU A 28 7.48 -2.70 -1.98
C LEU A 28 6.58 -3.83 -2.50
N ASP A 29 6.32 -3.88 -3.81
CA ASP A 29 5.58 -4.99 -4.43
C ASP A 29 6.31 -6.33 -4.25
N SER A 30 7.62 -6.35 -4.49
CA SER A 30 8.46 -7.53 -4.27
C SER A 30 8.46 -7.99 -2.82
N MET A 31 8.45 -7.07 -1.85
CA MET A 31 8.33 -7.38 -0.41
C MET A 31 7.02 -8.10 -0.10
N HIS A 32 5.88 -7.58 -0.58
CA HIS A 32 4.57 -8.21 -0.38
C HIS A 32 4.45 -9.56 -1.10
N LYS A 33 5.01 -9.68 -2.31
CA LYS A 33 5.08 -10.98 -3.03
C LYS A 33 5.86 -12.03 -2.24
N ARG A 34 6.97 -11.66 -1.59
CA ARG A 34 7.72 -12.55 -0.69
C ARG A 34 6.93 -12.97 0.55
N GLN A 35 5.92 -12.19 0.96
CA GLN A 35 5.00 -12.53 2.04
C GLN A 35 3.82 -13.40 1.56
N GLY A 36 3.80 -13.80 0.29
CA GLY A 36 2.76 -14.65 -0.30
C GLY A 36 1.58 -13.89 -0.89
N PHE A 37 1.67 -12.57 -1.02
CA PHE A 37 0.63 -11.79 -1.71
C PHE A 37 0.82 -11.88 -3.22
N ALA A 38 -0.25 -11.76 -4.01
CA ALA A 38 -0.15 -11.75 -5.47
C ALA A 38 0.59 -10.51 -6.01
N GLU A 39 0.45 -9.39 -5.31
CA GLU A 39 1.01 -8.07 -5.60
C GLU A 39 0.95 -7.21 -4.33
N CYS A 40 1.36 -5.96 -4.42
CA CYS A 40 1.27 -4.99 -3.33
C CYS A 40 -0.10 -4.98 -2.64
N GLY A 41 -0.12 -5.01 -1.32
CA GLY A 41 -1.35 -5.02 -0.53
C GLY A 41 -2.13 -3.71 -0.53
N TYR A 42 -1.48 -2.59 -0.86
CA TYR A 42 -2.07 -1.25 -0.92
C TYR A 42 -2.56 -0.92 -2.35
N HIS A 43 -3.54 -0.03 -2.47
CA HIS A 43 -3.97 0.48 -3.78
C HIS A 43 -3.13 1.69 -4.21
N TYR A 44 -2.70 2.50 -3.25
CA TYR A 44 -1.84 3.66 -3.48
C TYR A 44 -0.60 3.63 -2.59
N TYR A 45 0.51 4.07 -3.15
CA TYR A 45 1.76 4.28 -2.45
C TYR A 45 2.30 5.69 -2.73
N ILE A 46 2.69 6.42 -1.70
CA ILE A 46 3.20 7.80 -1.81
C ILE A 46 4.67 7.81 -1.38
N THR A 47 5.57 8.14 -2.28
CA THR A 47 7.02 8.25 -1.99
C THR A 47 7.35 9.57 -1.30
N LYS A 48 8.54 9.67 -0.69
CA LYS A 48 8.98 10.85 0.10
C LYS A 48 8.97 12.17 -0.68
N ASP A 49 9.08 12.11 -2.00
CA ASP A 49 8.99 13.27 -2.90
C ASP A 49 7.54 13.71 -3.19
N GLY A 50 6.55 13.00 -2.66
CA GLY A 50 5.12 13.26 -2.88
C GLY A 50 4.53 12.59 -4.12
N THR A 51 5.32 11.82 -4.88
CA THR A 51 4.81 11.09 -6.06
C THR A 51 3.82 10.01 -5.63
N ILE A 52 2.66 9.96 -6.30
CA ILE A 52 1.61 8.97 -6.06
C ILE A 52 1.75 7.83 -7.08
N HIS A 53 1.91 6.61 -6.59
CA HIS A 53 1.98 5.39 -7.38
C HIS A 53 0.69 4.59 -7.23
N HIS A 54 0.09 4.23 -8.37
CA HIS A 54 -0.99 3.26 -8.43
C HIS A 54 -0.40 1.86 -8.32
N MET A 55 -0.82 1.12 -7.29
CA MET A 55 -0.32 -0.21 -6.98
C MET A 55 -1.38 -1.24 -7.36
N ARG A 56 -2.07 -1.86 -6.39
CA ARG A 56 -3.21 -2.74 -6.69
C ARG A 56 -4.38 -1.94 -7.26
N ASP A 57 -4.99 -2.45 -8.33
CA ASP A 57 -6.17 -1.85 -8.93
C ASP A 57 -7.33 -1.76 -7.90
N ILE A 58 -7.97 -0.59 -7.83
CA ILE A 58 -9.06 -0.30 -6.87
C ILE A 58 -10.27 -1.22 -7.02
N THR A 59 -10.43 -1.87 -8.18
CA THR A 59 -11.48 -2.87 -8.44
C THR A 59 -11.19 -4.23 -7.78
N HIS A 60 -9.95 -4.49 -7.34
CA HIS A 60 -9.55 -5.70 -6.61
C HIS A 60 -9.40 -5.44 -5.11
N VAL A 61 -9.83 -6.39 -4.28
CA VAL A 61 -9.71 -6.26 -2.81
C VAL A 61 -8.25 -6.17 -2.37
N GLY A 62 -7.96 -5.17 -1.53
CA GLY A 62 -6.65 -4.94 -0.92
C GLY A 62 -6.21 -6.04 0.05
N ALA A 63 -4.95 -5.97 0.50
CA ALA A 63 -4.38 -6.85 1.52
C ALA A 63 -3.55 -6.01 2.51
N HIS A 64 -4.17 -5.01 3.13
CA HIS A 64 -3.49 -4.02 3.96
C HIS A 64 -4.08 -3.90 5.38
N ALA A 65 -5.35 -4.26 5.58
CA ALA A 65 -6.04 -4.21 6.88
C ALA A 65 -6.97 -5.43 7.03
N LYS A 66 -6.53 -6.46 7.75
CA LYS A 66 -7.32 -7.67 8.00
C LYS A 66 -8.68 -7.32 8.61
N GLY A 67 -9.76 -7.85 8.04
CA GLY A 67 -11.14 -7.52 8.44
C GLY A 67 -11.74 -6.28 7.77
N TYR A 68 -10.92 -5.41 7.18
CA TYR A 68 -11.35 -4.14 6.57
C TYR A 68 -10.97 -3.99 5.10
N ASN A 69 -10.28 -4.96 4.49
CA ASN A 69 -9.86 -4.90 3.08
C ASN A 69 -11.04 -4.71 2.10
N THR A 70 -12.15 -5.43 2.29
CA THR A 70 -13.28 -5.45 1.34
C THR A 70 -13.91 -4.06 1.13
N PRO A 71 -14.31 -3.32 2.18
CA PRO A 71 -14.93 -2.01 2.04
C PRO A 71 -13.95 -0.84 1.92
N SER A 72 -12.64 -1.08 1.72
CA SER A 72 -11.66 -0.01 1.83
C SER A 72 -10.65 0.11 0.69
N ILE A 73 -10.08 1.32 0.63
CA ILE A 73 -8.90 1.67 -0.14
C ILE A 73 -7.73 1.89 0.83
N GLY A 74 -6.73 1.01 0.78
CA GLY A 74 -5.44 1.21 1.45
C GLY A 74 -4.51 2.17 0.72
N VAL A 75 -4.03 3.17 1.44
CA VAL A 75 -2.99 4.13 1.02
C VAL A 75 -1.81 3.98 1.98
N ALA A 76 -0.61 3.74 1.45
CA ALA A 76 0.62 3.76 2.25
C ALA A 76 1.51 4.92 1.83
N TYR A 77 2.21 5.54 2.78
CA TYR A 77 3.31 6.44 2.48
C TYR A 77 4.66 5.81 2.85
N GLU A 78 5.70 6.22 2.14
CA GLU A 78 7.09 5.82 2.38
C GLU A 78 7.58 6.40 3.71
N GLY A 79 8.03 5.52 4.61
CA GLY A 79 8.65 5.93 5.87
C GLY A 79 7.93 5.36 7.08
N GLY A 80 7.96 6.12 8.16
CA GLY A 80 7.36 5.75 9.46
C GLY A 80 8.39 5.41 10.54
N LEU A 81 9.66 5.17 10.17
CA LEU A 81 10.75 4.95 11.12
C LEU A 81 11.81 6.05 11.01
N ASP A 82 12.49 6.33 12.13
CA ASP A 82 13.61 7.25 12.18
C ASP A 82 14.92 6.59 11.69
N ALA A 83 16.06 7.24 11.92
CA ALA A 83 17.37 6.73 11.51
C ALA A 83 17.81 5.47 12.30
N SER A 84 17.32 5.31 13.53
CA SER A 84 17.62 4.19 14.42
C SER A 84 16.71 2.98 14.15
N GLY A 85 15.52 3.21 13.59
CA GLY A 85 14.53 2.18 13.31
C GLY A 85 13.42 2.22 14.34
#